data_AF-E5FDN2-F1
#
_entry.id   AF-E5FDN2-F1
#
_cell.length_a   1.000
_cell.length_b   1.000
_cell.length_c   1.000
_cell.angle_alpha   90.00
_cell.angle_beta   90.00
_cell.angle_gamma   90.00
#
_symmetry.space_group_name_H-M   'P 1'
#
loop_
_entity.id
_entity.type
_entity.pdbx_description
1 polymer ?
#
loop_
_entity_poly.entity_id
_entity_poly.type
_entity_poly.pdbx_seq_one_letter_code
_entity_poly.pdbx_strand_id
1 'polypeptide(L)'
;TDMIKGKSGRFRENLLGKRVDYSARSVIVVGPRLRLHQCGLPKKIALELFQPFIIRKLKDLGHADTIKSAKKMLERKDEEVWDILEQVIRNHPVLLNRAPTLHRMGIQAFEPILVEGNAIHLHPLVCKGFNADFDGDQMAVHLPLSLEAQVEAHTLMMSTHNIFAPSNGRPIKSPSQDTVMGCYFITVEKQGMKGEGMVFSSMQEADLAFNQGVIHLHSKIKVRLPKHRRLKTEDGSGKFGDTIETTYGRVLFNMMLPDGLDFYNFALRGSDLAAVISDCYQRLGRKATINLLDDMNQLDFRESTKSGLSFGTDDLVTPDSKNTFISDTEKQVMKLKKSHDRGLMTAQERYRSVLDLWTHARENITKDMMQAMERDDHLGNWYINPVFLMAHSGARGGIEQIRQLAGMRGLMA
;
A
#
# COMPACT_ATOMS: atom_id res chain seq x y z
N THR A 1 -33.37 -26.54 26.81
CA THR A 1 -33.32 -26.11 25.39
C THR A 1 -32.39 -24.92 25.19
N ASP A 2 -32.33 -23.99 26.16
CA ASP A 2 -31.50 -22.78 26.07
C ASP A 2 -30.00 -23.02 26.21
N MET A 3 -29.55 -24.11 26.86
CA MET A 3 -28.13 -24.49 26.86
C MET A 3 -27.58 -24.88 25.48
N ILE A 4 -28.47 -25.26 24.56
CA ILE A 4 -28.11 -25.78 23.23
C ILE A 4 -28.27 -24.66 22.18
N LYS A 5 -29.28 -23.81 22.33
CA LYS A 5 -29.63 -22.73 21.40
C LYS A 5 -29.07 -21.37 21.87
N GLY A 6 -28.99 -20.40 20.97
CA GLY A 6 -28.51 -19.05 21.29
C GLY A 6 -27.01 -18.84 21.03
N LYS A 7 -26.53 -17.61 21.28
CA LYS A 7 -25.14 -17.20 20.99
C LYS A 7 -24.13 -17.83 21.97
N SER A 8 -24.53 -17.99 23.22
CA SER A 8 -23.80 -18.71 24.29
C SER A 8 -24.21 -20.19 24.41
N GLY A 9 -25.01 -20.68 23.46
CA GLY A 9 -25.38 -22.09 23.42
C GLY A 9 -24.18 -22.96 23.02
N ARG A 10 -24.13 -24.19 23.52
CA ARG A 10 -23.02 -25.13 23.29
C ARG A 10 -22.62 -25.31 21.82
N PHE A 11 -23.58 -25.22 20.89
CA PHE A 11 -23.28 -25.34 19.45
C PHE A 11 -22.38 -24.21 18.93
N ARG A 12 -22.68 -22.96 19.25
CA ARG A 12 -21.91 -21.82 18.72
C ARG A 12 -20.63 -21.59 19.51
N GLU A 13 -20.70 -21.67 20.82
CA GLU A 13 -19.59 -21.28 21.69
C GLU A 13 -18.52 -22.37 21.85
N ASN A 14 -18.92 -23.66 21.89
CA ASN A 14 -18.01 -24.75 22.27
C ASN A 14 -17.73 -25.75 21.13
N LEU A 15 -18.69 -25.98 20.24
CA LEU A 15 -18.49 -26.91 19.12
C LEU A 15 -17.82 -26.21 17.94
N LEU A 16 -18.27 -25.00 17.59
CA LEU A 16 -17.70 -24.20 16.51
C LEU A 16 -16.59 -23.26 17.02
N GLY A 17 -16.77 -22.66 18.19
CA GLY A 17 -15.70 -21.95 18.90
C GLY A 17 -14.90 -22.93 19.76
N LYS A 18 -13.59 -23.00 19.55
CA LYS A 18 -12.69 -23.75 20.44
C LYS A 18 -11.46 -22.92 20.73
N ARG A 19 -11.10 -22.84 22.01
CA ARG A 19 -9.76 -22.38 22.38
C ARG A 19 -8.77 -23.47 22.01
N VAL A 20 -7.66 -23.06 21.43
CA VAL A 20 -6.64 -23.97 20.90
C VAL A 20 -5.29 -23.68 21.54
N ASP A 21 -4.56 -24.73 21.85
CA ASP A 21 -3.17 -24.64 22.28
C ASP A 21 -2.26 -24.25 21.10
N TYR A 22 -0.98 -24.00 21.37
CA TYR A 22 0.00 -23.55 20.36
C TYR A 22 -0.45 -22.29 19.61
N SER A 23 -1.05 -21.37 20.36
CA SER A 23 -1.45 -20.06 19.89
C SER A 23 -0.90 -18.95 20.77
N ALA A 24 -0.65 -17.79 20.16
CA ALA A 24 -0.19 -16.60 20.85
C ALA A 24 -0.88 -15.37 20.26
N ARG A 25 -0.90 -14.26 20.99
CA ARG A 25 -1.40 -12.97 20.50
C ARG A 25 -0.42 -11.87 20.87
N SER A 26 -0.14 -10.98 19.94
CA SER A 26 0.61 -9.76 20.22
C SER A 26 0.19 -8.62 19.31
N VAL A 27 0.62 -7.41 19.66
CA VAL A 27 0.49 -6.20 18.86
C VAL A 27 1.32 -6.35 17.59
N ILE A 28 0.80 -5.87 16.47
CA ILE A 28 1.52 -5.83 15.20
C ILE A 28 2.26 -4.51 15.01
N VAL A 29 3.44 -4.59 14.41
CA VAL A 29 4.24 -3.44 13.98
C VAL A 29 4.70 -3.63 12.54
N VAL A 30 5.09 -2.54 11.90
CA VAL A 30 5.53 -2.55 10.51
C VAL A 30 6.90 -3.23 10.37
N GLY A 31 7.01 -4.20 9.46
CA GLY A 31 8.26 -4.86 9.09
C GLY A 31 8.64 -4.58 7.64
N PRO A 32 9.13 -3.37 7.29
CA PRO A 32 9.32 -2.96 5.89
C PRO A 32 10.44 -3.70 5.16
N ARG A 33 11.36 -4.34 5.90
CA ARG A 33 12.48 -5.13 5.35
C ARG A 33 12.14 -6.61 5.14
N LEU A 34 10.97 -7.06 5.60
CA LEU A 34 10.53 -8.44 5.41
C LEU A 34 10.19 -8.65 3.94
N ARG A 35 10.30 -9.90 3.47
CA ARG A 35 9.73 -10.31 2.18
C ARG A 35 8.25 -10.64 2.32
N LEU A 36 7.50 -10.68 1.23
CA LEU A 36 6.05 -10.91 1.26
C LEU A 36 5.61 -12.19 2.01
N HIS A 37 6.41 -13.27 1.96
CA HIS A 37 6.15 -14.55 2.63
C HIS A 37 6.59 -14.60 4.10
N GLN A 38 7.26 -13.57 4.59
CA GLN A 38 7.90 -13.59 5.90
C GLN A 38 7.11 -12.76 6.92
N CYS A 39 7.15 -13.19 8.18
CA CYS A 39 6.68 -12.39 9.32
C CYS A 39 7.75 -12.37 10.42
N GLY A 40 7.86 -11.28 11.18
CA GLY A 40 8.73 -11.26 12.36
C GLY A 40 8.00 -11.82 13.56
N LEU A 41 8.53 -12.89 14.16
CA LEU A 41 8.00 -13.50 15.37
C LEU A 41 8.94 -13.21 16.55
N PRO A 42 8.45 -12.60 17.64
CA PRO A 42 9.23 -12.38 18.84
C PRO A 42 9.85 -13.64 19.39
N LYS A 43 11.14 -13.59 19.73
CA LYS A 43 11.90 -14.69 20.33
C LYS A 43 11.19 -15.37 21.51
N LYS A 44 10.57 -14.58 22.40
CA LYS A 44 9.82 -15.12 23.56
C LYS A 44 8.58 -15.92 23.15
N ILE A 45 7.83 -15.42 22.17
CA ILE A 45 6.63 -16.09 21.66
C ILE A 45 7.03 -17.37 20.92
N ALA A 46 8.08 -17.30 20.10
CA ALA A 46 8.62 -18.44 19.39
C ALA A 46 9.08 -19.55 20.36
N LEU A 47 9.80 -19.20 21.42
CA LEU A 47 10.28 -20.18 22.40
C LEU A 47 9.13 -20.95 23.09
N GLU A 48 8.03 -20.27 23.43
CA GLU A 48 6.84 -20.91 24.01
C GLU A 48 6.09 -21.77 22.99
N LEU A 49 5.84 -21.24 21.79
CA LEU A 49 5.10 -21.98 20.75
C LEU A 49 5.84 -23.25 20.30
N PHE A 50 7.17 -23.19 20.18
CA PHE A 50 8.00 -24.28 19.68
C PHE A 50 8.60 -25.16 20.78
N GLN A 51 8.25 -24.93 22.05
CA GLN A 51 8.80 -25.64 23.22
C GLN A 51 8.97 -27.16 23.04
N PRO A 52 7.96 -27.96 22.61
CA PRO A 52 8.13 -29.40 22.49
C PRO A 52 9.10 -29.80 21.37
N PHE A 53 9.18 -29.01 20.30
CA PHE A 53 10.08 -29.26 19.17
C PHE A 53 11.53 -29.00 19.57
N ILE A 54 11.77 -27.94 20.34
CA ILE A 54 13.09 -27.60 20.88
C ILE A 54 13.57 -28.71 21.82
N ILE A 55 12.72 -29.17 22.74
CA ILE A 55 13.05 -30.24 23.70
C ILE A 55 13.44 -31.53 22.96
N ARG A 56 12.71 -31.88 21.89
CA ARG A 56 13.03 -33.05 21.06
C ARG A 56 14.38 -32.90 20.38
N LYS A 57 14.63 -31.75 19.75
CA LYS A 57 15.90 -31.45 19.06
C LYS A 57 17.11 -31.43 20.00
N LEU A 58 16.97 -30.87 21.21
CA LEU A 58 18.01 -30.87 22.24
C LEU A 58 18.42 -32.29 22.65
N LYS A 59 17.45 -33.20 22.72
CA LYS A 59 17.70 -34.61 23.02
C LYS A 59 18.37 -35.32 21.84
N ASP A 60 17.86 -35.10 20.62
CA ASP A 60 18.38 -35.73 19.41
C ASP A 60 19.83 -35.33 19.11
N LEU A 61 20.21 -34.09 19.45
CA LEU A 61 21.58 -33.56 19.32
C LEU A 61 22.50 -33.92 20.50
N GLY A 62 21.98 -34.53 21.57
CA GLY A 62 22.78 -34.94 22.73
C GLY A 62 23.15 -33.82 23.71
N HIS A 63 22.59 -32.61 23.56
CA HIS A 63 22.78 -31.53 24.55
C HIS A 63 22.06 -31.84 25.86
N ALA A 64 20.99 -32.64 25.82
CA ALA A 64 20.20 -33.01 26.98
C ALA A 64 19.90 -34.52 27.04
N ASP A 65 20.34 -35.18 28.11
CA ASP A 65 20.06 -36.62 28.33
C ASP A 65 18.59 -36.88 28.67
N THR A 66 17.91 -35.93 29.34
CA THR A 66 16.54 -36.09 29.82
C THR A 66 15.65 -34.89 29.47
N ILE A 67 14.35 -35.14 29.32
CA ILE A 67 13.33 -34.10 29.08
C ILE A 67 13.35 -33.03 30.18
N LYS A 68 13.59 -33.44 31.45
CA LYS A 68 13.69 -32.50 32.57
C LYS A 68 14.90 -31.58 32.45
N SER A 69 16.06 -32.11 32.01
CA SER A 69 17.25 -31.31 31.76
C SER A 69 17.02 -30.31 30.62
N ALA A 70 16.44 -30.77 29.50
CA ALA A 70 16.09 -29.92 28.36
C ALA A 70 15.12 -28.80 28.77
N LYS A 71 14.10 -29.11 29.58
CA LYS A 71 13.16 -28.10 30.09
C LYS A 71 13.87 -27.05 30.97
N LYS A 72 14.82 -27.49 31.81
CA LYS A 72 15.60 -26.59 32.67
C LYS A 72 16.54 -25.67 31.87
N MET A 73 17.16 -26.18 30.80
CA MET A 73 17.96 -25.36 29.86
C MET A 73 17.10 -24.32 29.14
N LEU A 74 15.89 -24.72 28.71
CA LEU A 74 14.93 -23.82 28.08
C LEU A 74 14.49 -22.69 29.04
N GLU A 75 14.21 -23.02 30.31
CA GLU A 75 13.85 -22.03 31.35
C GLU A 75 14.99 -21.06 31.64
N ARG A 76 16.25 -21.53 31.57
CA ARG A 76 17.46 -20.71 31.74
C ARG A 76 17.80 -19.87 30.49
N LYS A 77 17.24 -20.21 29.33
CA LYS A 77 17.48 -19.57 28.03
C LYS A 77 18.96 -19.60 27.63
N ASP A 78 19.56 -20.77 27.79
CA ASP A 78 20.96 -21.03 27.42
C ASP A 78 21.18 -20.74 25.91
N GLU A 79 22.40 -20.35 25.53
CA GLU A 79 22.71 -19.90 24.16
C GLU A 79 22.36 -20.95 23.09
N GLU A 80 22.62 -22.23 23.38
CA GLU A 80 22.33 -23.37 22.50
C GLU A 80 20.84 -23.48 22.12
N VAL A 81 19.93 -23.00 22.99
CA VAL A 81 18.49 -23.03 22.75
C VAL A 81 18.12 -22.11 21.58
N TRP A 82 18.81 -20.98 21.42
CA TRP A 82 18.52 -20.03 20.34
C TRP A 82 18.93 -20.58 18.97
N ASP A 83 20.08 -21.24 18.88
CA ASP A 83 20.54 -21.87 17.64
C ASP A 83 19.60 -23.00 17.21
N ILE A 84 19.12 -23.79 18.17
CA ILE A 84 18.15 -24.86 17.90
C ILE A 84 16.80 -24.27 17.51
N LEU A 85 16.37 -23.19 18.16
CA LEU A 85 15.12 -22.51 17.82
C LEU A 85 15.13 -22.04 16.37
N GLU A 86 16.23 -21.42 15.91
CA GLU A 86 16.37 -20.97 14.53
C GLU A 86 16.31 -22.14 13.54
N GLN A 87 16.92 -23.28 13.86
CA GLN A 87 16.83 -24.49 13.05
C GLN A 87 15.41 -25.08 12.99
N VAL A 88 14.69 -25.10 14.12
CA VAL A 88 13.33 -25.66 14.22
C VAL A 88 12.32 -24.82 13.46
N ILE A 89 12.50 -23.50 13.47
CA ILE A 89 11.62 -22.55 12.80
C ILE A 89 11.74 -22.61 11.28
N ARG A 90 12.91 -22.97 10.76
CA ARG A 90 13.15 -22.99 9.32
C ARG A 90 12.20 -23.97 8.62
N ASN A 91 11.51 -23.49 7.58
CA ASN A 91 10.47 -24.23 6.84
C ASN A 91 9.27 -24.68 7.69
N HIS A 92 9.04 -24.04 8.84
CA HIS A 92 7.85 -24.27 9.65
C HIS A 92 6.95 -23.03 9.60
N PRO A 93 5.84 -23.06 8.82
CA PRO A 93 5.00 -21.89 8.62
C PRO A 93 4.18 -21.62 9.88
N VAL A 94 3.77 -20.37 10.06
CA VAL A 94 2.83 -19.94 11.11
C VAL A 94 1.63 -19.26 10.47
N LEU A 95 0.45 -19.42 11.07
CA LEU A 95 -0.77 -18.78 10.62
C LEU A 95 -1.02 -17.49 11.41
N LEU A 96 -1.08 -16.37 10.71
CA LEU A 96 -1.52 -15.10 11.30
C LEU A 96 -3.00 -14.89 11.02
N ASN A 97 -3.74 -14.46 12.04
CA ASN A 97 -5.16 -14.13 11.96
C ASN A 97 -5.45 -12.81 12.68
N ARG A 98 -6.28 -11.96 12.06
CA ARG A 98 -6.86 -10.77 12.70
C ARG A 98 -8.36 -10.95 12.90
N ALA A 99 -8.82 -10.65 14.11
CA ALA A 99 -10.24 -10.59 14.42
C ALA A 99 -10.77 -9.16 14.19
N PRO A 100 -11.96 -8.98 13.61
CA PRO A 100 -12.86 -9.98 13.05
C PRO A 100 -12.42 -10.49 11.65
N THR A 101 -12.52 -11.80 11.41
CA THR A 101 -12.19 -12.41 10.13
C THR A 101 -13.39 -12.35 9.17
N LEU A 102 -13.39 -11.42 8.22
CA LEU A 102 -14.51 -11.22 7.28
C LEU A 102 -14.45 -12.12 6.04
N HIS A 103 -13.24 -12.50 5.63
CA HIS A 103 -12.99 -13.27 4.42
C HIS A 103 -11.73 -14.12 4.60
N ARG A 104 -11.52 -15.11 3.71
CA ARG A 104 -10.37 -16.04 3.78
C ARG A 104 -9.00 -15.36 3.86
N MET A 105 -8.86 -14.14 3.31
CA MET A 105 -7.62 -13.36 3.34
C MET A 105 -7.22 -12.87 4.74
N GLY A 106 -8.13 -12.94 5.71
CA GLY A 106 -7.86 -12.61 7.10
C GLY A 106 -7.08 -13.69 7.85
N ILE A 107 -6.79 -14.83 7.22
CA ILE A 107 -5.88 -15.85 7.72
C ILE A 107 -4.88 -16.18 6.61
N GLN A 108 -3.59 -15.99 6.87
CA GLN A 108 -2.52 -16.33 5.92
C GLN A 108 -1.36 -17.00 6.63
N ALA A 109 -0.64 -17.86 5.90
CA ALA A 109 0.59 -18.47 6.38
C ALA A 109 1.81 -17.59 6.01
N PHE A 110 2.77 -17.58 6.91
CA PHE A 110 4.06 -16.90 6.76
C PHE A 110 5.19 -17.77 7.31
N GLU A 111 6.39 -17.57 6.79
CA GLU A 111 7.62 -18.09 7.38
C GLU A 111 8.11 -17.13 8.47
N PRO A 112 8.22 -17.57 9.73
CA PRO A 112 8.61 -16.68 10.80
C PRO A 112 10.13 -16.46 10.81
N ILE A 113 10.52 -15.20 10.97
CA ILE A 113 11.88 -14.75 11.26
C ILE A 113 11.92 -14.31 12.71
N LEU A 114 12.93 -14.75 13.46
CA LEU A 114 13.11 -14.32 14.84
C LEU A 114 13.43 -12.83 14.88
N VAL A 115 12.62 -12.08 15.64
CA VAL A 115 12.84 -10.66 15.91
C VAL A 115 12.97 -10.41 17.41
N GLU A 116 13.72 -9.36 17.75
CA GLU A 116 13.79 -8.85 19.11
C GLU A 116 12.53 -8.08 19.49
N GLY A 117 12.26 -7.98 20.79
CA GLY A 117 11.08 -7.32 21.32
C GLY A 117 9.89 -8.26 21.56
N ASN A 118 8.69 -7.68 21.64
CA ASN A 118 7.46 -8.43 21.96
C ASN A 118 6.38 -8.31 20.85
N ALA A 119 6.60 -7.53 19.80
CA ALA A 119 5.61 -7.25 18.76
C ALA A 119 5.83 -8.08 17.49
N ILE A 120 4.74 -8.45 16.81
CA ILE A 120 4.81 -9.22 15.56
C ILE A 120 5.06 -8.26 14.40
N HIS A 121 6.10 -8.50 13.60
CA HIS A 121 6.36 -7.66 12.43
C HIS A 121 5.58 -8.20 11.23
N LEU A 122 4.81 -7.32 10.59
CA LEU A 122 4.00 -7.66 9.43
C LEU A 122 4.46 -6.90 8.20
N HIS A 123 4.45 -7.57 7.05
CA HIS A 123 4.76 -6.94 5.77
C HIS A 123 3.69 -5.90 5.39
N PRO A 124 4.05 -4.65 5.00
CA PRO A 124 3.08 -3.59 4.70
C PRO A 124 2.01 -3.96 3.65
N LEU A 125 2.42 -4.61 2.55
CA LEU A 125 1.52 -5.03 1.47
C LEU A 125 0.45 -6.05 1.89
N VAL A 126 0.61 -6.74 3.03
CA VAL A 126 -0.40 -7.70 3.49
C VAL A 126 -1.49 -7.07 4.35
N CYS A 127 -1.29 -5.85 4.87
CA CYS A 127 -2.20 -5.17 5.77
C CYS A 127 -3.61 -4.99 5.18
N LYS A 128 -3.73 -4.62 3.90
CA LYS A 128 -5.02 -4.55 3.17
C LYS A 128 -5.80 -5.88 3.25
N GLY A 129 -5.10 -7.01 3.14
CA GLY A 129 -5.70 -8.34 3.20
C GLY A 129 -6.21 -8.73 4.59
N PHE A 130 -5.62 -8.19 5.65
CA PHE A 130 -6.10 -8.34 7.02
C PHE A 130 -7.04 -7.21 7.47
N ASN A 131 -7.22 -6.19 6.62
CA ASN A 131 -7.82 -4.90 6.96
C ASN A 131 -7.16 -4.23 8.19
N ALA A 132 -5.86 -4.47 8.40
CA ALA A 132 -5.12 -4.10 9.60
C ALA A 132 -4.38 -2.79 9.44
N ASP A 133 -4.21 -2.08 10.54
CA ASP A 133 -3.37 -0.90 10.71
C ASP A 133 -2.39 -1.08 11.89
N PHE A 134 -1.58 -0.07 12.18
CA PHE A 134 -0.50 -0.15 13.17
C PHE A 134 -0.73 0.81 14.36
N ASP A 135 -1.98 1.02 14.75
CA ASP A 135 -2.38 1.94 15.83
C ASP A 135 -2.66 1.22 17.17
N GLY A 136 -2.40 -0.09 17.25
CA GLY A 136 -2.65 -0.92 18.43
C GLY A 136 -3.30 -2.26 18.12
N ASP A 137 -3.62 -2.51 16.85
CA ASP A 137 -4.09 -3.78 16.33
C ASP A 137 -3.26 -4.99 16.80
N GLN A 138 -3.97 -6.09 17.06
CA GLN A 138 -3.38 -7.33 17.54
C GLN A 138 -3.68 -8.47 16.58
N MET A 139 -2.70 -9.35 16.37
CA MET A 139 -2.88 -10.58 15.61
C MET A 139 -2.63 -11.80 16.46
N ALA A 140 -3.41 -12.85 16.19
CA ALA A 140 -3.19 -14.17 16.75
C ALA A 140 -2.32 -15.00 15.81
N VAL A 141 -1.34 -15.70 16.38
CA VAL A 141 -0.46 -16.65 15.71
C VAL A 141 -0.90 -18.05 16.08
N HIS A 142 -0.96 -18.96 15.12
CA HIS A 142 -1.23 -20.38 15.35
C HIS A 142 -0.17 -21.23 14.66
N LEU A 143 0.25 -22.31 15.31
CA LEU A 143 1.27 -23.21 14.81
C LEU A 143 0.67 -24.50 14.22
N PRO A 144 0.81 -24.77 12.91
CA PRO A 144 0.40 -26.05 12.31
C PRO A 144 1.31 -27.19 12.76
N LEU A 145 0.77 -28.19 13.48
CA LEU A 145 1.59 -29.25 14.09
C LEU A 145 1.82 -30.46 13.18
N SER A 146 0.80 -30.91 12.44
CA SER A 146 0.93 -32.08 11.57
C SER A 146 1.63 -31.72 10.26
N LEU A 147 2.30 -32.71 9.66
CA LEU A 147 2.99 -32.50 8.38
C LEU A 147 2.02 -32.11 7.27
N GLU A 148 0.82 -32.70 7.26
CA GLU A 148 -0.23 -32.37 6.30
C GLU A 148 -0.66 -30.91 6.44
N ALA A 149 -0.85 -30.43 7.68
CA ALA A 149 -1.23 -29.05 7.94
C ALA A 149 -0.11 -28.06 7.57
N GLN A 150 1.15 -28.42 7.78
CA GLN A 150 2.30 -27.60 7.34
C GLN A 150 2.38 -27.53 5.82
N VAL A 151 2.21 -28.65 5.12
CA VAL A 151 2.20 -28.72 3.66
C VAL A 151 1.01 -27.93 3.09
N GLU A 152 -0.17 -28.04 3.70
CA GLU A 152 -1.35 -27.26 3.33
C GLU A 152 -1.09 -25.76 3.50
N ALA A 153 -0.51 -25.36 4.64
CA ALA A 153 -0.16 -23.97 4.90
C ALA A 153 0.82 -23.41 3.86
N HIS A 154 1.86 -24.16 3.49
CA HIS A 154 2.81 -23.76 2.45
C HIS A 154 2.19 -23.69 1.05
N THR A 155 1.34 -24.66 0.71
CA THR A 155 0.83 -24.82 -0.67
C THR A 155 -0.36 -23.93 -0.95
N LEU A 156 -1.24 -23.71 0.03
CA LEU A 156 -2.52 -23.01 -0.16
C LEU A 156 -2.61 -21.68 0.58
N MET A 157 -2.12 -21.62 1.83
CA MET A 157 -2.35 -20.48 2.71
C MET A 157 -1.25 -19.43 2.69
N MET A 158 -0.07 -19.77 2.17
CA MET A 158 1.09 -18.87 2.13
C MET A 158 0.72 -17.55 1.44
N SER A 159 1.16 -16.42 2.00
CA SER A 159 0.78 -15.08 1.54
C SER A 159 1.05 -14.84 0.04
N THR A 160 2.06 -15.51 -0.51
CA THR A 160 2.48 -15.46 -1.93
C THR A 160 1.49 -16.09 -2.91
N HIS A 161 0.60 -16.98 -2.44
CA HIS A 161 -0.48 -17.54 -3.24
C HIS A 161 -1.65 -16.57 -3.36
N ASN A 162 -1.77 -15.67 -2.40
CA ASN A 162 -2.95 -14.85 -2.17
C ASN A 162 -2.72 -13.39 -2.62
N ILE A 163 -2.38 -13.22 -3.91
CA ILE A 163 -2.11 -11.90 -4.52
C ILE A 163 -3.42 -11.20 -4.92
N PHE A 164 -4.36 -11.95 -5.49
CA PHE A 164 -5.63 -11.44 -6.03
C PHE A 164 -6.80 -11.65 -5.08
N ALA A 165 -7.76 -10.73 -5.16
CA ALA A 165 -9.03 -10.85 -4.47
C ALA A 165 -9.85 -12.01 -5.04
N PRO A 166 -10.40 -12.89 -4.18
CA PRO A 166 -11.27 -13.96 -4.64
C PRO A 166 -12.58 -13.44 -5.27
N SER A 167 -13.02 -12.23 -4.91
CA SER A 167 -14.31 -11.67 -5.31
C SER A 167 -14.31 -11.03 -6.70
N ASN A 168 -13.22 -10.39 -7.12
CA ASN A 168 -13.18 -9.59 -8.35
C ASN A 168 -11.89 -9.74 -9.17
N GLY A 169 -10.94 -10.58 -8.74
CA GLY A 169 -9.69 -10.81 -9.45
C GLY A 169 -8.72 -9.63 -9.46
N ARG A 170 -8.98 -8.54 -8.72
CA ARG A 170 -8.06 -7.40 -8.59
C ARG A 170 -6.93 -7.71 -7.60
N PRO A 171 -5.72 -7.17 -7.79
CA PRO A 171 -4.61 -7.40 -6.86
C PRO A 171 -4.87 -6.71 -5.52
N ILE A 172 -5.04 -7.50 -4.45
CA ILE A 172 -5.18 -6.99 -3.07
C ILE A 172 -3.84 -6.49 -2.55
N LYS A 173 -2.76 -7.19 -2.91
CA LYS A 173 -1.38 -6.86 -2.52
C LYS A 173 -0.82 -5.71 -3.36
N SER A 174 -1.58 -4.63 -3.48
CA SER A 174 -1.16 -3.41 -4.15
C SER A 174 -0.59 -2.41 -3.15
N PRO A 175 0.45 -1.64 -3.53
CA PRO A 175 0.91 -0.47 -2.81
C PRO A 175 -0.23 0.40 -2.26
N SER A 176 -0.01 1.02 -1.12
CA SER A 176 -0.97 1.90 -0.48
C SER A 176 -0.29 3.10 0.15
N GLN A 177 -1.02 4.22 0.25
CA GLN A 177 -0.57 5.40 0.98
C GLN A 177 0.83 5.83 0.51
N ASP A 178 1.79 5.90 1.42
CA ASP A 178 3.14 6.41 1.20
C ASP A 178 3.88 5.68 0.07
N THR A 179 3.60 4.40 -0.13
CA THR A 179 4.17 3.60 -1.22
C THR A 179 3.71 4.14 -2.58
N VAL A 180 2.43 4.46 -2.72
CA VAL A 180 1.86 5.08 -3.93
C VAL A 180 2.39 6.50 -4.10
N MET A 181 2.56 7.23 -3.00
CA MET A 181 3.08 8.59 -2.99
C MET A 181 4.50 8.66 -3.57
N GLY A 182 5.39 7.75 -3.15
CA GLY A 182 6.76 7.68 -3.68
C GLY A 182 6.81 7.38 -5.18
N CYS A 183 6.07 6.35 -5.61
CA CYS A 183 5.91 5.99 -7.04
C CYS A 183 5.39 7.16 -7.88
N TYR A 184 4.37 7.86 -7.38
CA TYR A 184 3.79 8.99 -8.11
C TYR A 184 4.78 10.15 -8.16
N PHE A 185 5.42 10.49 -7.04
CA PHE A 185 6.42 11.56 -6.97
C PHE A 185 7.50 11.37 -8.03
N ILE A 186 8.15 10.20 -8.09
CA ILE A 186 9.21 9.95 -9.08
C ILE A 186 8.73 10.02 -10.53
N THR A 187 7.46 9.69 -10.81
CA THR A 187 6.94 9.62 -12.19
C THR A 187 6.32 10.92 -12.70
N VAL A 188 6.15 11.93 -11.84
CA VAL A 188 5.70 13.28 -12.22
C VAL A 188 6.74 13.97 -13.11
N GLU A 189 6.24 14.72 -14.09
CA GLU A 189 7.05 15.59 -14.95
C GLU A 189 6.92 17.06 -14.52
N LYS A 190 8.04 17.78 -14.58
CA LYS A 190 8.10 19.24 -14.41
C LYS A 190 8.95 19.83 -15.53
N GLN A 191 8.61 21.04 -15.97
CA GLN A 191 9.33 21.77 -17.01
C GLN A 191 10.43 22.63 -16.39
N GLY A 192 11.47 22.94 -17.16
CA GLY A 192 12.55 23.84 -16.73
C GLY A 192 13.53 23.21 -15.74
N MET A 193 13.65 21.88 -15.73
CA MET A 193 14.54 21.15 -14.82
C MET A 193 15.94 20.94 -15.44
N LYS A 194 16.95 20.81 -14.59
CA LYS A 194 18.34 20.62 -15.03
C LYS A 194 18.49 19.34 -15.87
N GLY A 195 19.01 19.49 -17.09
CA GLY A 195 19.21 18.37 -18.01
C GLY A 195 18.02 18.10 -18.93
N GLU A 196 17.09 19.04 -19.04
CA GLU A 196 15.99 18.99 -19.99
C GLU A 196 16.49 18.90 -21.44
N GLY A 197 15.90 17.99 -22.22
CA GLY A 197 16.21 17.76 -23.63
C GLY A 197 17.45 16.92 -23.90
N MET A 198 18.17 16.46 -22.88
CA MET A 198 19.33 15.57 -23.07
C MET A 198 18.91 14.21 -23.65
N VAL A 199 19.79 13.64 -24.46
CA VAL A 199 19.57 12.36 -25.14
C VAL A 199 20.53 11.32 -24.59
N PHE A 200 20.00 10.16 -24.19
CA PHE A 200 20.77 9.04 -23.66
C PHE A 200 20.60 7.79 -24.52
N SER A 201 21.69 7.06 -24.68
CA SER A 201 21.75 5.83 -25.47
C SER A 201 21.19 4.61 -24.74
N SER A 202 21.15 4.65 -23.41
CA SER A 202 20.66 3.55 -22.57
C SER A 202 20.08 4.06 -21.24
N MET A 203 19.30 3.20 -20.56
CA MET A 203 18.77 3.50 -19.23
C MET A 203 19.88 3.61 -18.17
N GLN A 204 20.96 2.81 -18.31
CA GLN A 204 22.12 2.86 -17.41
C GLN A 204 22.91 4.17 -17.54
N GLU A 205 23.00 4.74 -18.75
CA GLU A 205 23.63 6.03 -18.96
C GLU A 205 22.84 7.16 -18.28
N ALA A 206 21.51 7.09 -18.32
CA ALA A 206 20.65 8.02 -17.60
C ALA A 206 20.85 7.89 -16.06
N ASP A 207 20.97 6.67 -15.54
CA ASP A 207 21.26 6.44 -14.10
C ASP A 207 22.62 7.00 -13.69
N LEU A 208 23.65 6.81 -14.52
CA LEU A 208 24.97 7.43 -14.28
C LEU A 208 24.89 8.96 -14.25
N ALA A 209 24.19 9.56 -15.22
CA ALA A 209 24.02 11.01 -15.30
C ALA A 209 23.26 11.58 -14.08
N PHE A 210 22.27 10.86 -13.57
CA PHE A 210 21.56 11.24 -12.35
C PHE A 210 22.47 11.15 -11.12
N ASN A 211 23.22 10.06 -10.98
CA ASN A 211 24.14 9.87 -9.86
C ASN A 211 25.29 10.91 -9.86
N GLN A 212 25.67 11.43 -11.03
CA GLN A 212 26.62 12.53 -11.16
C GLN A 212 25.98 13.93 -10.95
N GLY A 213 24.66 14.00 -10.76
CA GLY A 213 23.92 15.26 -10.58
C GLY A 213 23.81 16.10 -11.85
N VAL A 214 23.98 15.50 -13.03
CA VAL A 214 23.85 16.17 -14.33
C VAL A 214 22.37 16.40 -14.68
N ILE A 215 21.52 15.42 -14.38
CA ILE A 215 20.07 15.47 -14.60
C ILE A 215 19.30 15.44 -13.28
N HIS A 216 18.15 16.11 -13.24
CA HIS A 216 17.21 16.03 -12.11
C HIS A 216 16.13 14.95 -12.32
N LEU A 217 15.51 14.46 -11.24
CA LEU A 217 14.51 13.38 -11.24
C LEU A 217 13.34 13.59 -12.22
N HIS A 218 12.77 14.79 -12.21
CA HIS A 218 11.61 15.17 -13.05
C HIS A 218 11.98 15.74 -14.43
N SER A 219 13.27 15.71 -14.82
CA SER A 219 13.71 16.32 -16.08
C SER A 219 13.25 15.52 -17.28
N LYS A 220 12.78 16.22 -18.32
CA LYS A 220 12.42 15.61 -19.60
C LYS A 220 13.68 15.22 -20.36
N ILE A 221 13.84 13.93 -20.63
CA ILE A 221 15.00 13.34 -21.29
C ILE A 221 14.52 12.43 -22.43
N LYS A 222 15.37 12.25 -23.43
CA LYS A 222 15.13 11.26 -24.50
C LYS A 222 15.99 10.04 -24.24
N VAL A 223 15.37 8.88 -24.09
CA VAL A 223 16.09 7.62 -23.81
C VAL A 223 15.74 6.60 -24.87
N ARG A 224 16.76 5.93 -25.39
CA ARG A 224 16.58 4.77 -26.26
C ARG A 224 16.23 3.53 -25.45
N LEU A 225 15.10 2.90 -25.78
CA LEU A 225 14.68 1.68 -25.11
C LEU A 225 15.57 0.47 -25.48
N PRO A 226 15.70 -0.53 -24.60
CA PRO A 226 16.30 -1.81 -24.95
C PRO A 226 15.56 -2.49 -26.10
N LYS A 227 16.28 -3.26 -26.92
CA LYS A 227 15.72 -3.98 -28.09
C LYS A 227 14.57 -4.94 -27.75
N HIS A 228 14.44 -5.37 -26.50
CA HIS A 228 13.41 -6.30 -26.03
C HIS A 228 12.24 -5.62 -25.32
N ARG A 229 12.26 -4.28 -25.15
CA ARG A 229 11.16 -3.52 -24.53
C ARG A 229 10.49 -2.61 -25.55
N ARG A 230 9.18 -2.47 -25.41
CA ARG A 230 8.34 -1.55 -26.17
C ARG A 230 7.65 -0.58 -25.24
N LEU A 231 7.28 0.60 -25.76
CA LEU A 231 6.42 1.53 -25.03
C LEU A 231 5.03 0.91 -24.83
N LYS A 232 4.49 1.01 -23.62
CA LYS A 232 3.08 0.67 -23.36
C LYS A 232 2.20 1.76 -23.98
N THR A 233 1.58 1.44 -25.11
CA THR A 233 0.47 2.22 -25.69
C THR A 233 -0.84 1.45 -25.53
N GLU A 234 -1.96 2.14 -25.44
CA GLU A 234 -3.30 1.53 -25.35
C GLU A 234 -3.57 0.60 -26.55
N ASP A 235 -3.05 0.95 -27.73
CA ASP A 235 -3.19 0.20 -28.98
C ASP A 235 -2.13 -0.90 -29.18
N GLY A 236 -1.15 -1.04 -28.28
CA GLY A 236 -0.05 -2.01 -28.42
C GLY A 236 0.92 -1.73 -29.60
N SER A 237 0.84 -0.54 -30.20
CA SER A 237 1.60 -0.06 -31.36
C SER A 237 3.08 0.28 -31.09
N GLY A 238 3.55 0.15 -29.85
CA GLY A 238 4.92 0.49 -29.45
C GLY A 238 5.97 -0.31 -30.22
N LYS A 239 6.89 0.38 -30.90
CA LYS A 239 8.04 -0.24 -31.56
C LYS A 239 9.11 -0.62 -30.54
N PHE A 240 9.78 -1.75 -30.77
CA PHE A 240 10.90 -2.19 -29.96
C PHE A 240 12.13 -1.31 -30.21
N GLY A 241 12.78 -0.87 -29.11
CA GLY A 241 14.02 -0.11 -29.18
C GLY A 241 13.91 1.31 -29.74
N ASP A 242 12.71 1.89 -29.69
CA ASP A 242 12.47 3.27 -30.10
C ASP A 242 13.08 4.29 -29.11
N THR A 243 13.33 5.50 -29.58
CA THR A 243 13.78 6.62 -28.73
C THR A 243 12.55 7.37 -28.25
N ILE A 244 12.28 7.32 -26.95
CA ILE A 244 11.09 7.92 -26.35
C ILE A 244 11.47 9.14 -25.52
N GLU A 245 10.56 10.11 -25.47
CA GLU A 245 10.63 11.22 -24.51
C GLU A 245 10.01 10.78 -23.19
N THR A 246 10.77 10.84 -22.10
CA THR A 246 10.39 10.37 -20.78
C THR A 246 11.04 11.21 -19.68
N THR A 247 10.82 10.89 -18.42
CA THR A 247 11.54 11.50 -17.28
C THR A 247 12.49 10.49 -16.66
N TYR A 248 13.56 10.99 -16.01
CA TYR A 248 14.49 10.10 -15.33
C TYR A 248 13.79 9.23 -14.27
N GLY A 249 12.88 9.80 -13.48
CA GLY A 249 12.16 9.01 -12.47
C GLY A 249 11.23 7.94 -13.06
N ARG A 250 10.67 8.13 -14.27
CA ARG A 250 10.00 7.04 -15.01
C ARG A 250 11.00 5.97 -15.46
N VAL A 251 12.19 6.35 -15.91
CA VAL A 251 13.25 5.38 -16.25
C VAL A 251 13.66 4.57 -15.02
N LEU A 252 13.86 5.23 -13.87
CA LEU A 252 14.18 4.58 -12.60
C LEU A 252 13.13 3.53 -12.19
N PHE A 253 11.84 3.88 -12.28
CA PHE A 253 10.76 2.92 -12.04
C PHE A 253 10.81 1.74 -13.02
N ASN A 254 11.01 2.02 -14.31
CA ASN A 254 11.05 0.97 -15.33
C ASN A 254 12.31 0.09 -15.23
N MET A 255 13.43 0.57 -14.68
CA MET A 255 14.62 -0.24 -14.43
C MET A 255 14.39 -1.34 -13.38
N MET A 256 13.47 -1.11 -12.44
CA MET A 256 13.06 -2.10 -11.45
C MET A 256 12.14 -3.18 -12.04
N LEU A 257 11.45 -2.90 -13.15
CA LEU A 257 10.55 -3.86 -13.78
C LEU A 257 11.31 -5.06 -14.38
N PRO A 258 10.80 -6.30 -14.21
CA PRO A 258 11.38 -7.49 -14.80
C PRO A 258 11.35 -7.47 -16.32
N ASP A 259 12.27 -8.21 -16.93
CA ASP A 259 12.35 -8.34 -18.39
C ASP A 259 11.09 -9.03 -18.96
N GLY A 260 10.53 -8.45 -20.02
CA GLY A 260 9.28 -8.90 -20.64
C GLY A 260 8.06 -8.02 -20.35
N LEU A 261 8.19 -7.04 -19.45
CA LEU A 261 7.22 -5.96 -19.30
C LEU A 261 7.44 -4.81 -20.31
N ASP A 262 6.36 -4.11 -20.62
CA ASP A 262 6.40 -2.91 -21.43
C ASP A 262 6.94 -1.72 -20.60
N PHE A 263 7.39 -0.67 -21.27
CA PHE A 263 7.80 0.57 -20.62
C PHE A 263 6.59 1.46 -20.32
N TYR A 264 6.40 1.83 -19.05
CA TYR A 264 5.31 2.70 -18.59
C TYR A 264 5.78 4.15 -18.55
N ASN A 265 5.17 5.02 -19.38
CA ASN A 265 5.59 6.42 -19.56
C ASN A 265 4.51 7.44 -19.18
N PHE A 266 3.91 7.30 -18.00
CA PHE A 266 2.92 8.23 -17.48
C PHE A 266 3.05 8.32 -15.95
N ALA A 267 2.41 9.31 -15.33
CA ALA A 267 2.43 9.46 -13.88
C ALA A 267 1.63 8.31 -13.23
N LEU A 268 2.31 7.47 -12.44
CA LEU A 268 1.75 6.23 -11.90
C LEU A 268 0.91 6.51 -10.66
N ARG A 269 -0.42 6.40 -10.80
CA ARG A 269 -1.35 6.45 -9.66
C ARG A 269 -1.53 5.07 -9.04
N GLY A 270 -2.18 5.00 -7.88
CA GLY A 270 -2.43 3.73 -7.19
C GLY A 270 -3.21 2.70 -8.04
N SER A 271 -4.14 3.16 -8.89
CA SER A 271 -4.84 2.31 -9.86
C SER A 271 -3.92 1.74 -10.93
N ASP A 272 -2.94 2.54 -11.35
CA ASP A 272 -2.04 2.21 -12.44
C ASP A 272 -0.98 1.21 -11.97
N LEU A 273 -0.50 1.35 -10.72
CA LEU A 273 0.36 0.35 -10.08
C LEU A 273 -0.34 -1.00 -9.96
N ALA A 274 -1.63 -1.01 -9.66
CA ALA A 274 -2.42 -2.25 -9.68
C ALA A 274 -2.50 -2.87 -11.09
N ALA A 275 -2.58 -2.05 -12.14
CA ALA A 275 -2.52 -2.53 -13.52
C ALA A 275 -1.15 -3.11 -13.89
N VAL A 276 -0.05 -2.48 -13.48
CA VAL A 276 1.32 -3.00 -13.67
C VAL A 276 1.49 -4.38 -13.02
N ILE A 277 0.99 -4.56 -11.79
CA ILE A 277 1.01 -5.86 -11.10
C ILE A 277 0.21 -6.92 -11.89
N SER A 278 -0.97 -6.54 -12.41
CA SER A 278 -1.81 -7.44 -13.19
C SER A 278 -1.13 -7.85 -14.51
N ASP A 279 -0.53 -6.90 -15.22
CA ASP A 279 0.24 -7.14 -16.46
C ASP A 279 1.43 -8.09 -16.19
N CYS A 280 2.16 -7.87 -15.10
CA CYS A 280 3.27 -8.73 -14.69
C CYS A 280 2.81 -10.17 -14.43
N TYR A 281 1.70 -10.33 -13.71
CA TYR A 281 1.18 -11.66 -13.42
C TYR A 281 0.72 -12.40 -14.66
N GLN A 282 0.06 -11.72 -15.60
CA GLN A 282 -0.42 -12.34 -16.84
C GLN A 282 0.72 -12.75 -17.77
N ARG A 283 1.81 -11.97 -17.84
CA ARG A 283 2.91 -12.21 -18.78
C ARG A 283 4.03 -13.08 -18.22
N LEU A 284 4.44 -12.84 -16.98
CA LEU A 284 5.62 -13.42 -16.36
C LEU A 284 5.27 -14.40 -15.22
N GLY A 285 3.99 -14.44 -14.83
CA GLY A 285 3.50 -15.31 -13.79
C GLY A 285 3.82 -14.84 -12.37
N ARG A 286 3.59 -15.75 -11.43
CA ARG A 286 3.57 -15.45 -10.00
C ARG A 286 4.93 -15.08 -9.41
N LYS A 287 6.00 -15.82 -9.75
CA LYS A 287 7.33 -15.62 -9.14
C LYS A 287 7.88 -14.22 -9.45
N ALA A 288 7.79 -13.80 -10.70
CA ALA A 288 8.19 -12.46 -11.12
C ALA A 288 7.35 -11.37 -10.42
N THR A 289 6.04 -11.61 -10.27
CA THR A 289 5.14 -10.67 -9.59
C THR A 289 5.48 -10.49 -8.11
N ILE A 290 5.88 -11.56 -7.40
CA ILE A 290 6.28 -11.46 -5.98
C ILE A 290 7.55 -10.62 -5.84
N ASN A 291 8.56 -10.87 -6.68
CA ASN A 291 9.78 -10.08 -6.67
C ASN A 291 9.49 -8.61 -7.00
N LEU A 292 8.66 -8.37 -8.02
CA LEU A 292 8.21 -7.02 -8.39
C LEU A 292 7.54 -6.30 -7.22
N LEU A 293 6.68 -6.98 -6.44
CA LEU A 293 6.02 -6.39 -5.28
C LEU A 293 7.01 -6.00 -4.18
N ASP A 294 7.98 -6.88 -3.88
CA ASP A 294 9.01 -6.62 -2.87
C ASP A 294 9.94 -5.47 -3.32
N ASP A 295 10.39 -5.48 -4.59
CA ASP A 295 11.28 -4.48 -5.17
C ASP A 295 10.60 -3.10 -5.28
N MET A 296 9.33 -3.07 -5.70
CA MET A 296 8.52 -1.86 -5.74
C MET A 296 8.34 -1.26 -4.35
N ASN A 297 8.00 -2.08 -3.35
CA ASN A 297 7.84 -1.61 -1.98
C ASN A 297 9.14 -0.98 -1.43
N GLN A 298 10.30 -1.58 -1.72
CA GLN A 298 11.60 -1.02 -1.30
C GLN A 298 11.96 0.28 -2.02
N LEU A 299 11.76 0.32 -3.34
CA LEU A 299 11.99 1.52 -4.15
C LEU A 299 11.12 2.67 -3.63
N ASP A 300 9.86 2.39 -3.36
CA ASP A 300 8.89 3.39 -2.94
C ASP A 300 9.19 3.98 -1.57
N PHE A 301 9.54 3.14 -0.57
CA PHE A 301 9.96 3.66 0.74
C PHE A 301 11.21 4.51 0.64
N ARG A 302 12.17 4.12 -0.20
CA ARG A 302 13.41 4.86 -0.41
C ARG A 302 13.15 6.21 -1.05
N GLU A 303 12.39 6.25 -2.14
CA GLU A 303 12.14 7.48 -2.88
C GLU A 303 11.13 8.39 -2.16
N SER A 304 10.15 7.82 -1.45
CA SER A 304 9.26 8.58 -0.54
C SER A 304 10.06 9.28 0.56
N THR A 305 11.02 8.59 1.20
CA THR A 305 11.88 9.21 2.22
C THR A 305 12.76 10.31 1.62
N LYS A 306 13.37 10.08 0.45
CA LYS A 306 14.21 11.08 -0.23
C LYS A 306 13.42 12.29 -0.71
N SER A 307 12.15 12.12 -1.06
CA SER A 307 11.30 13.22 -1.53
C SER A 307 11.14 14.32 -0.48
N GLY A 308 11.26 13.99 0.81
CA GLY A 308 11.10 14.95 1.90
C GLY A 308 9.72 15.59 1.94
N LEU A 309 8.70 14.97 1.32
CA LEU A 309 7.34 15.49 1.29
C LEU A 309 6.82 15.68 2.72
N SER A 310 6.44 16.91 3.01
CA SER A 310 5.82 17.32 4.26
C SER A 310 4.51 18.02 3.94
N PHE A 311 3.65 18.20 4.94
CA PHE A 311 2.40 18.92 4.81
C PHE A 311 2.42 20.13 5.75
N GLY A 312 2.31 21.33 5.18
CA GLY A 312 2.17 22.60 5.86
C GLY A 312 0.80 23.23 5.62
N THR A 313 0.46 24.25 6.40
CA THR A 313 -0.77 25.02 6.20
C THR A 313 -0.77 25.80 4.89
N ASP A 314 0.40 26.24 4.44
CA ASP A 314 0.54 27.06 3.22
C ASP A 314 0.32 26.23 1.94
N ASP A 315 0.47 24.90 2.02
CA ASP A 315 0.18 23.99 0.92
C ASP A 315 -1.34 23.94 0.60
N LEU A 316 -2.19 24.40 1.51
CA LEU A 316 -3.64 24.51 1.32
C LEU A 316 -3.99 25.79 0.56
N VAL A 317 -3.82 25.76 -0.76
CA VAL A 317 -4.12 26.89 -1.64
C VAL A 317 -5.63 27.09 -1.80
N THR A 318 -6.14 28.20 -1.28
CA THR A 318 -7.52 28.66 -1.54
C THR A 318 -7.55 29.44 -2.85
N PRO A 319 -8.42 29.10 -3.83
CA PRO A 319 -8.45 29.81 -5.11
C PRO A 319 -9.04 31.22 -4.95
N ASP A 320 -8.43 32.21 -5.59
CA ASP A 320 -8.90 33.62 -5.56
C ASP A 320 -10.30 33.78 -6.16
N SER A 321 -10.64 32.93 -7.13
CA SER A 321 -11.96 32.89 -7.79
C SER A 321 -13.11 32.53 -6.84
N LYS A 322 -12.80 31.97 -5.66
CA LYS A 322 -13.79 31.55 -4.65
C LYS A 322 -14.76 32.65 -4.27
N ASN A 323 -14.26 33.85 -3.97
CA ASN A 323 -15.11 34.98 -3.56
C ASN A 323 -16.02 35.42 -4.70
N THR A 324 -15.53 35.38 -5.94
CA THR A 324 -16.28 35.70 -7.15
C THR A 324 -17.43 34.73 -7.37
N PHE A 325 -17.16 33.41 -7.28
CA PHE A 325 -18.20 32.39 -7.41
C PHE A 325 -19.26 32.49 -6.33
N ILE A 326 -18.88 32.77 -5.09
CA ILE A 326 -19.83 32.94 -3.98
C ILE A 326 -20.74 34.16 -4.27
N SER A 327 -20.15 35.29 -4.63
CA SER A 327 -20.90 36.52 -4.96
C SER A 327 -21.86 36.32 -6.13
N ASP A 328 -21.43 35.64 -7.19
CA ASP A 328 -22.29 35.39 -8.35
C ASP A 328 -23.42 34.41 -8.04
N THR A 329 -23.15 33.40 -7.21
CA THR A 329 -24.16 32.46 -6.72
C THR A 329 -25.20 33.17 -5.86
N GLU A 330 -24.76 34.04 -4.93
CA GLU A 330 -25.65 34.87 -4.11
C GLU A 330 -26.54 35.79 -4.96
N LYS A 331 -25.99 36.42 -6.02
CA LYS A 331 -26.77 37.24 -6.96
C LYS A 331 -27.84 36.40 -7.66
N GLN A 332 -27.52 35.18 -8.08
CA GLN A 332 -28.48 34.28 -8.73
C GLN A 332 -29.56 33.80 -7.76
N VAL A 333 -29.20 33.45 -6.52
CA VAL A 333 -30.16 33.09 -5.46
C VAL A 333 -31.11 34.27 -5.16
N MET A 334 -30.60 35.51 -5.14
CA MET A 334 -31.42 36.71 -4.97
C MET A 334 -32.38 36.94 -6.14
N LYS A 335 -31.99 36.62 -7.38
CA LYS A 335 -32.90 36.65 -8.54
C LYS A 335 -34.01 35.60 -8.40
N LEU A 336 -33.68 34.37 -8.01
CA LEU A 336 -34.67 33.31 -7.77
C LEU A 336 -35.65 33.68 -6.65
N LYS A 337 -35.16 34.30 -5.58
CA LYS A 337 -36.01 34.82 -4.50
C LYS A 337 -37.00 35.87 -5.02
N LYS A 338 -36.53 36.85 -5.81
CA LYS A 338 -37.41 37.86 -6.43
C LYS A 338 -38.44 37.25 -7.39
N SER A 339 -38.09 36.21 -8.15
CA SER A 339 -39.03 35.51 -9.03
C SER A 339 -40.12 34.77 -8.26
N HIS A 340 -39.74 34.13 -7.15
CA HIS A 340 -40.69 33.49 -6.23
C HIS A 340 -41.63 34.53 -5.58
N ASP A 341 -41.09 35.66 -5.11
CA ASP A 341 -41.89 36.73 -4.51
C ASP A 341 -42.89 37.37 -5.50
N ARG A 342 -42.60 37.29 -6.80
CA ARG A 342 -43.51 37.68 -7.90
C ARG A 342 -44.49 36.59 -8.32
N GLY A 343 -44.49 35.43 -7.66
CA GLY A 343 -45.37 34.30 -7.95
C GLY A 343 -45.03 33.50 -9.21
N LEU A 344 -43.83 33.69 -9.79
CA LEU A 344 -43.40 33.00 -11.02
C LEU A 344 -42.82 31.60 -10.76
N MET A 345 -42.60 31.22 -9.50
CA MET A 345 -42.03 29.93 -9.10
C MET A 345 -42.67 29.43 -7.81
N THR A 346 -42.78 28.10 -7.69
CA THR A 346 -43.20 27.45 -6.45
C THR A 346 -42.06 27.39 -5.42
N ALA A 347 -42.41 27.21 -4.14
CA ALA A 347 -41.41 27.08 -3.07
C ALA A 347 -40.50 25.85 -3.26
N GLN A 348 -41.03 24.76 -3.82
CA GLN A 348 -40.30 23.52 -4.06
C GLN A 348 -39.31 23.65 -5.23
N GLU A 349 -39.71 24.30 -6.32
CA GLU A 349 -38.82 24.63 -7.43
C GLU A 349 -37.71 25.60 -7.00
N ARG A 350 -38.03 26.58 -6.15
CA ARG A 350 -37.03 27.49 -5.58
C ARG A 350 -35.99 26.73 -4.77
N TYR A 351 -36.44 25.84 -3.89
CA TYR A 351 -35.54 25.05 -3.04
C TYR A 351 -34.59 24.19 -3.88
N ARG A 352 -35.10 23.45 -4.87
CA ARG A 352 -34.29 22.64 -5.78
C ARG A 352 -33.30 23.49 -6.58
N SER A 353 -33.76 24.60 -7.16
CA SER A 353 -32.90 25.49 -7.95
C SER A 353 -31.78 26.10 -7.10
N VAL A 354 -32.06 26.48 -5.85
CA VAL A 354 -31.03 27.00 -4.93
C VAL A 354 -30.01 25.92 -4.56
N LEU A 355 -30.45 24.68 -4.32
CA LEU A 355 -29.55 23.55 -4.09
C LEU A 355 -28.65 23.29 -5.30
N ASP A 356 -29.21 23.31 -6.51
CA ASP A 356 -28.46 23.07 -7.75
C ASP A 356 -27.40 24.17 -7.97
N LEU A 357 -27.75 25.44 -7.73
CA LEU A 357 -26.81 26.56 -7.81
C LEU A 357 -25.64 26.42 -6.84
N TRP A 358 -25.90 26.10 -5.57
CA TRP A 358 -24.85 25.90 -4.58
C TRP A 358 -24.00 24.66 -4.88
N THR A 359 -24.60 23.62 -5.45
CA THR A 359 -23.87 22.41 -5.88
C THR A 359 -22.92 22.73 -7.03
N HIS A 360 -23.37 23.50 -8.03
CA HIS A 360 -22.53 23.96 -9.14
C HIS A 360 -21.40 24.89 -8.68
N ALA A 361 -21.70 25.86 -7.80
CA ALA A 361 -20.70 26.76 -7.24
C ALA A 361 -19.60 25.98 -6.50
N ARG A 362 -20.00 24.99 -5.69
CA ARG A 362 -19.10 24.08 -4.98
C ARG A 362 -18.20 23.30 -5.93
N GLU A 363 -18.74 22.76 -7.03
CA GLU A 363 -17.96 22.01 -8.02
C GLU A 363 -16.95 22.89 -8.76
N ASN A 364 -17.34 24.10 -9.13
CA ASN A 364 -16.44 25.05 -9.81
C ASN A 364 -15.29 25.47 -8.89
N ILE A 365 -15.57 25.82 -7.63
CA ILE A 365 -14.53 26.13 -6.64
C ILE A 365 -13.57 24.94 -6.45
N THR A 366 -14.08 23.70 -6.47
CA THR A 366 -13.25 22.50 -6.32
C THR A 366 -12.31 22.33 -7.51
N LYS A 367 -12.78 22.56 -8.74
CA LYS A 367 -11.95 22.48 -9.95
C LYS A 367 -10.85 23.53 -9.94
N ASP A 368 -11.18 24.78 -9.65
CA ASP A 368 -10.23 25.88 -9.59
C ASP A 368 -9.19 25.66 -8.48
N MET A 369 -9.60 25.18 -7.32
CA MET A 369 -8.70 24.82 -6.22
C MET A 369 -7.68 23.76 -6.65
N MET A 370 -8.13 22.68 -7.31
CA MET A 370 -7.22 21.63 -7.77
C MET A 370 -6.23 22.14 -8.83
N GLN A 371 -6.69 22.99 -9.76
CA GLN A 371 -5.81 23.61 -10.76
C GLN A 371 -4.80 24.59 -10.15
N ALA A 372 -5.22 25.34 -9.13
CA ALA A 372 -4.34 26.24 -8.40
C ALA A 372 -3.24 25.46 -7.66
N MET A 373 -3.59 24.35 -6.99
CA MET A 373 -2.62 23.48 -6.31
C MET A 373 -1.72 22.71 -7.29
N GLU A 374 -2.21 22.35 -8.49
CA GLU A 374 -1.41 21.67 -9.51
C GLU A 374 -0.29 22.57 -10.08
N ARG A 375 -0.60 23.85 -10.24
CA ARG A 375 0.33 24.88 -10.78
C ARG A 375 1.07 25.63 -9.67
N ASP A 376 0.99 25.13 -8.45
CA ASP A 376 1.60 25.76 -7.32
C ASP A 376 3.12 25.54 -7.36
N ASP A 377 3.85 26.61 -7.69
CA ASP A 377 5.31 26.66 -7.78
C ASP A 377 5.86 27.72 -6.79
N HIS A 378 5.19 27.98 -5.66
CA HIS A 378 5.56 29.05 -4.72
C HIS A 378 6.99 28.92 -4.14
N LEU A 379 7.54 27.69 -4.09
CA LEU A 379 8.93 27.41 -3.69
C LEU A 379 9.88 27.23 -4.89
N GLY A 380 9.42 27.53 -6.11
CA GLY A 380 10.13 27.40 -7.37
C GLY A 380 9.69 26.17 -8.18
N ASN A 381 10.20 26.05 -9.42
CA ASN A 381 9.79 25.03 -10.40
C ASN A 381 10.00 23.56 -9.97
N TRP A 382 10.77 23.32 -8.90
CA TRP A 382 11.01 21.98 -8.36
C TRP A 382 9.93 21.54 -7.37
N TYR A 383 9.14 22.49 -6.83
CA TYR A 383 8.15 22.21 -5.81
C TYR A 383 6.92 21.51 -6.40
N ILE A 384 6.42 20.53 -5.67
CA ILE A 384 5.20 19.81 -6.01
C ILE A 384 4.32 19.86 -4.78
N ASN A 385 3.12 20.43 -4.93
CA ASN A 385 2.20 20.55 -3.82
C ASN A 385 1.86 19.15 -3.25
N PRO A 386 2.20 18.88 -1.97
CA PRO A 386 2.05 17.57 -1.35
C PRO A 386 0.58 17.19 -1.19
N VAL A 387 -0.31 18.16 -0.96
CA VAL A 387 -1.76 17.94 -0.83
C VAL A 387 -2.35 17.49 -2.16
N PHE A 388 -1.98 18.17 -3.24
CA PHE A 388 -2.36 17.78 -4.59
C PHE A 388 -1.84 16.38 -4.93
N LEU A 389 -0.55 16.14 -4.64
CA LEU A 389 0.09 14.86 -4.89
C LEU A 389 -0.62 13.72 -4.17
N MET A 390 -0.93 13.87 -2.88
CA MET A 390 -1.58 12.82 -2.08
C MET A 390 -2.97 12.44 -2.62
N ALA A 391 -3.78 13.42 -3.01
CA ALA A 391 -5.11 13.13 -3.54
C ALA A 391 -5.12 12.67 -4.99
N HIS A 392 -4.31 13.28 -5.86
CA HIS A 392 -4.28 12.90 -7.26
C HIS A 392 -3.64 11.52 -7.48
N SER A 393 -2.61 11.17 -6.69
CA SER A 393 -2.01 9.83 -6.70
C SER A 393 -2.95 8.73 -6.20
N GLY A 394 -3.99 9.09 -5.44
CA GLY A 394 -4.85 8.15 -4.73
C GLY A 394 -4.15 7.46 -3.54
N ALA A 395 -3.03 8.03 -3.06
CA ALA A 395 -2.31 7.54 -1.90
C ALA A 395 -3.15 7.70 -0.63
N ARG A 396 -3.58 8.94 -0.34
CA ARG A 396 -4.34 9.30 0.85
C ARG A 396 -5.06 10.62 0.63
N GLY A 397 -6.28 10.73 1.13
CA GLY A 397 -7.07 11.95 0.97
C GLY A 397 -7.92 11.94 -0.30
N GLY A 398 -9.24 12.05 -0.14
CA GLY A 398 -10.15 12.28 -1.26
C GLY A 398 -10.18 13.75 -1.65
N ILE A 399 -10.50 14.04 -2.92
CA ILE A 399 -10.73 15.42 -3.42
C ILE A 399 -11.75 16.15 -2.54
N GLU A 400 -12.74 15.42 -2.02
CA GLU A 400 -13.77 15.97 -1.13
C GLU A 400 -13.23 16.45 0.22
N GLN A 401 -12.20 15.78 0.77
CA GLN A 401 -11.60 16.14 2.04
C GLN A 401 -10.74 17.40 1.88
N ILE A 402 -9.96 17.48 0.80
CA ILE A 402 -9.20 18.69 0.45
C ILE A 402 -10.15 19.87 0.21
N ARG A 403 -11.25 19.63 -0.50
CA ARG A 403 -12.30 20.64 -0.70
C ARG A 403 -12.85 21.20 0.60
N GLN A 404 -13.00 20.39 1.64
CA GLN A 404 -13.45 20.87 2.95
C GLN A 404 -12.40 21.73 3.67
N LEU A 405 -11.11 21.52 3.40
CA LEU A 405 -10.00 22.26 4.00
C LEU A 405 -9.75 23.61 3.29
N ALA A 406 -9.61 23.61 1.96
CA ALA A 406 -9.21 24.79 1.18
C ALA A 406 -10.33 25.36 0.28
N GLY A 407 -11.40 24.61 0.05
CA GLY A 407 -12.53 25.02 -0.78
C GLY A 407 -13.69 25.60 0.04
N MET A 408 -14.83 24.92 -0.01
CA MET A 408 -16.02 25.22 0.78
C MET A 408 -16.67 23.92 1.25
N ARG A 409 -17.26 23.92 2.45
CA ARG A 409 -18.00 22.75 2.97
C ARG A 409 -19.20 22.39 2.08
N GLY A 410 -19.91 23.40 1.57
CA GLY A 410 -21.09 23.21 0.72
C GLY A 410 -22.36 22.98 1.54
N LEU A 411 -23.28 22.21 0.96
CA LEU A 411 -24.57 21.89 1.55
C LEU A 411 -24.40 20.86 2.67
N MET A 412 -25.09 21.10 3.79
CA MET A 412 -25.17 20.16 4.92
C MET A 412 -26.53 19.47 4.86
N ALA A 413 -26.51 18.14 4.96
CA ALA A 413 -27.70 17.29 4.96
C ALA A 413 -28.39 17.27 6.32
#